data_AF-A0A835JRT5-F1
#
_entry.id   AF-A0A835JRT5-F1
#
_cell.length_a   1.000
_cell.length_b   1.000
_cell.length_c   1.000
_cell.angle_alpha   90.00
_cell.angle_beta   90.00
_cell.angle_gamma   90.00
#
_symmetry.space_group_name_H-M   'P 1'
#
loop_
_entity.id
_entity.type
_entity.pdbx_description
1 polymer ?
#
loop_
_entity_poly.entity_id
_entity_poly.type
_entity_poly.pdbx_seq_one_letter_code
_entity_poly.pdbx_strand_id
1 'polypeptide(L)'
;MAAMMQPQIILLKEGTDTSQGKAQLLSNINACTAVADVVRTTLGPRGMDKLIHDDKGNVTISNDGATIMKLLDIIHPAAKILVDIAKSQDSEVGDGTTTVVLLAGEFLKEAKPFVEDGVHPQNLIRSYRTACNLAIEKVKELASSIEGKSLEEKKSLLAKCAATTLSSKLIGGEKEFFASMVVDAVIAIGNDDRLNMIGIKKVPGGTMRDSFLVNGVAFKKTFSYAGFEQQPKKFVNPKILLLNIELELKSEKENAEIRLSDPSQYQSIVDAEWNIIYDKLDKCAQSGAKIVLSRLAIGDLGTQYFADRDIFCAGRVSEEDLQRVAAATGGTVQTTINNVIDEVLGTCEIFEEKQVGNERFNIFNGCPSGTTATIVLRGGADQFIEEAERSLHDAIMIVRRAMKNSTVVAGGGAIDMEISRYLRQHARTIAGKSQLFINSYAKALEVIN
;
A
#
# COMPACT_ATOMS: atom_id res chain seq x y z
N MET A 1 36.76 -53.28 40.83
CA MET A 1 35.69 -53.10 39.83
C MET A 1 35.43 -51.60 39.70
N ALA A 2 35.97 -50.98 38.66
CA ALA A 2 35.69 -49.57 38.37
C ALA A 2 34.28 -49.49 37.77
N ALA A 3 33.39 -48.73 38.42
CA ALA A 3 32.08 -48.43 37.87
C ALA A 3 32.28 -47.62 36.58
N MET A 4 32.01 -48.23 35.43
CA MET A 4 31.90 -47.51 34.16
C MET A 4 30.74 -46.51 34.30
N MET A 5 31.05 -45.24 34.54
CA MET A 5 30.10 -44.15 34.30
C MET A 5 29.81 -44.15 32.81
N GLN A 6 28.62 -44.61 32.42
CA GLN A 6 28.13 -44.44 31.07
C GLN A 6 28.10 -42.93 30.75
N PRO A 7 28.62 -42.49 29.60
CA PRO A 7 28.53 -41.09 29.22
C PRO A 7 27.05 -40.70 29.14
N GLN A 8 26.66 -39.63 29.84
CA GLN A 8 25.31 -39.09 29.71
C GLN A 8 25.11 -38.61 28.28
N ILE A 9 24.37 -39.37 27.49
CA ILE A 9 23.97 -38.96 26.15
C ILE A 9 22.90 -37.88 26.33
N ILE A 10 23.32 -36.62 26.21
CA ILE A 10 22.39 -35.49 26.21
C ILE A 10 21.58 -35.57 24.92
N LEU A 11 20.27 -35.74 25.06
CA LEU A 11 19.35 -36.01 23.94
C LEU A 11 19.19 -34.79 23.00
N LEU A 12 19.41 -33.60 23.52
CA LEU A 12 19.41 -32.33 22.79
C LEU A 12 20.70 -31.57 23.05
N LYS A 13 21.05 -30.65 22.14
CA LYS A 13 22.25 -29.83 22.29
C LYS A 13 22.16 -28.98 23.56
N GLU A 14 23.27 -28.86 24.28
CA GLU A 14 23.38 -27.99 25.45
C GLU A 14 22.99 -26.55 25.08
N GLY A 15 22.09 -25.93 25.87
CA GLY A 15 21.44 -24.65 25.55
C GLY A 15 20.09 -24.75 24.83
N THR A 16 19.60 -25.97 24.54
CA THR A 16 18.23 -26.15 24.00
C THR A 16 17.21 -26.08 25.14
N ASP A 17 16.45 -24.99 25.19
CA ASP A 17 15.32 -24.89 26.12
C ASP A 17 14.19 -25.82 25.68
N THR A 18 13.83 -26.78 26.54
CA THR A 18 12.69 -27.67 26.33
C THR A 18 11.66 -27.48 27.41
N SER A 19 10.61 -26.76 27.06
CA SER A 19 9.44 -26.62 27.89
C SER A 19 8.25 -27.31 27.22
N GLN A 20 7.54 -28.14 28.00
CA GLN A 20 6.47 -29.01 27.52
C GLN A 20 5.24 -28.90 28.42
N GLY A 21 4.11 -29.39 27.92
CA GLY A 21 2.86 -29.49 28.67
C GLY A 21 2.21 -28.14 28.97
N LYS A 22 1.50 -28.08 30.10
CA LYS A 22 0.65 -26.95 30.47
C LYS A 22 1.43 -25.64 30.65
N ALA A 23 2.63 -25.70 31.23
CA ALA A 23 3.45 -24.51 31.46
C ALA A 23 3.83 -23.80 30.15
N GLN A 24 4.16 -24.57 29.10
CA GLN A 24 4.46 -24.01 27.78
C GLN A 24 3.26 -23.30 27.17
N LEU A 25 2.06 -23.90 27.29
CA LEU A 25 0.83 -23.28 26.78
C LEU A 25 0.53 -21.95 27.49
N LEU A 26 0.68 -21.92 28.81
CA LEU A 26 0.48 -20.69 29.59
C LEU A 26 1.51 -19.61 29.23
N SER A 27 2.77 -19.99 29.03
CA SER A 27 3.82 -19.08 28.56
C SER A 27 3.46 -18.48 27.20
N ASN A 28 3.05 -19.31 26.24
CA ASN A 28 2.61 -18.88 24.92
C ASN A 28 1.42 -17.91 24.99
N ILE A 29 0.40 -18.22 25.81
CA ILE A 29 -0.77 -17.36 26.00
C ILE A 29 -0.36 -16.00 26.59
N ASN A 30 0.50 -16.00 27.61
CA ASN A 30 0.95 -14.75 28.24
C ASN A 30 1.74 -13.88 27.26
N ALA A 31 2.62 -14.48 26.42
CA ALA A 31 3.35 -13.75 25.39
C ALA A 31 2.41 -13.09 24.36
N CYS A 32 1.41 -13.85 23.87
CA CYS A 32 0.40 -13.31 22.95
C CYS A 32 -0.44 -12.19 23.60
N THR A 33 -0.82 -12.36 24.86
CA THR A 33 -1.61 -11.36 25.61
C THR A 33 -0.82 -10.07 25.80
N ALA A 34 0.46 -10.16 26.15
CA ALA A 34 1.32 -9.01 26.31
C ALA A 34 1.43 -8.18 25.02
N VAL A 35 1.57 -8.85 23.88
CA VAL A 35 1.62 -8.19 22.56
C VAL A 35 0.27 -7.58 22.18
N ALA A 36 -0.84 -8.28 22.44
CA ALA A 36 -2.17 -7.73 22.23
C ALA A 36 -2.43 -6.47 23.08
N ASP A 37 -1.94 -6.44 24.33
CA ASP A 37 -2.08 -5.28 25.21
C ASP A 37 -1.29 -4.05 24.73
N VAL A 38 -0.18 -4.23 24.00
CA VAL A 38 0.57 -3.12 23.39
C VAL A 38 -0.27 -2.38 22.34
N VAL A 39 -1.00 -3.13 21.51
CA VAL A 39 -1.85 -2.58 20.43
C VAL A 39 -3.27 -2.24 20.89
N ARG A 40 -3.70 -2.68 22.08
CA ARG A 40 -5.06 -2.45 22.63
C ARG A 40 -5.49 -1.00 22.58
N THR A 41 -4.59 -0.07 22.87
CA THR A 41 -4.94 1.35 22.91
C THR A 41 -5.08 1.99 21.53
N THR A 42 -4.74 1.30 20.44
CA THR A 42 -4.86 1.84 19.08
C THR A 42 -6.22 1.52 18.45
N LEU A 43 -7.06 0.70 19.10
CA LEU A 43 -8.38 0.37 18.60
C LEU A 43 -9.34 1.57 18.71
N GLY A 44 -10.13 1.79 17.65
CA GLY A 44 -11.26 2.71 17.64
C GLY A 44 -10.92 4.14 17.17
N PRO A 45 -11.93 5.00 16.94
CA PRO A 45 -11.76 6.33 16.35
C PRO A 45 -10.96 7.32 17.22
N ARG A 46 -10.76 6.98 18.51
CA ARG A 46 -9.93 7.74 19.45
C ARG A 46 -8.75 6.90 19.95
N GLY A 47 -8.31 5.95 19.14
CA GLY A 47 -7.11 5.16 19.40
C GLY A 47 -5.91 6.07 19.60
N MET A 48 -5.06 5.72 20.55
CA MET A 48 -3.82 6.45 20.84
C MET A 48 -2.71 5.95 19.94
N ASP A 49 -2.08 6.88 19.21
CA ASP A 49 -0.92 6.57 18.37
C ASP A 49 0.26 6.06 19.20
N LYS A 50 1.06 5.19 18.59
CA LYS A 50 2.31 4.71 19.17
C LYS A 50 3.47 5.40 18.48
N LEU A 51 4.34 6.01 19.28
CA LEU A 51 5.63 6.48 18.85
C LEU A 51 6.65 5.36 19.11
N ILE A 52 7.28 4.88 18.04
CA ILE A 52 8.29 3.84 18.08
C ILE A 52 9.61 4.45 17.60
N HIS A 53 10.66 4.22 18.38
CA HIS A 53 12.01 4.65 18.07
C HIS A 53 12.84 3.43 17.66
N ASP A 54 13.41 3.47 16.46
CA ASP A 54 14.34 2.45 15.98
C ASP A 54 15.75 2.72 16.50
N ASP A 55 16.60 1.69 16.60
CA ASP A 55 17.99 1.80 17.08
C ASP A 55 18.84 2.76 16.22
N LYS A 56 18.39 3.03 14.99
CA LYS A 56 19.01 3.96 14.03
C LYS A 56 18.62 5.43 14.24
N GLY A 57 17.77 5.73 15.24
CA GLY A 57 17.30 7.09 15.51
C GLY A 57 16.06 7.52 14.72
N ASN A 58 15.49 6.63 13.90
CA ASN A 58 14.26 6.92 13.16
C ASN A 58 13.05 6.85 14.09
N VAL A 59 12.16 7.84 13.95
CA VAL A 59 10.92 7.92 14.73
C VAL A 59 9.74 7.66 13.81
N THR A 60 8.99 6.60 14.11
CA THR A 60 7.76 6.26 13.40
C THR A 60 6.58 6.44 14.33
N ILE A 61 5.58 7.20 13.86
CA ILE A 61 4.29 7.33 14.53
C ILE A 61 3.28 6.52 13.73
N SER A 62 2.52 5.65 14.40
CA SER A 62 1.53 4.81 13.73
C SER A 62 0.36 4.50 14.66
N ASN A 63 -0.84 4.48 14.09
CA ASN A 63 -2.04 3.94 14.72
C ASN A 63 -2.29 2.48 14.27
N ASP A 64 -1.86 2.14 13.05
CA ASP A 64 -2.07 0.82 12.48
C ASP A 64 -1.29 -0.28 13.23
N GLY A 65 -2.03 -1.30 13.67
CA GLY A 65 -1.49 -2.45 14.39
C GLY A 65 -0.50 -3.27 13.57
N ALA A 66 -0.69 -3.41 12.24
CA ALA A 66 0.24 -4.17 11.42
C ALA A 66 1.61 -3.49 11.33
N THR A 67 1.63 -2.16 11.18
CA THR A 67 2.87 -1.37 11.17
C THR A 67 3.57 -1.39 12.52
N ILE A 68 2.83 -1.23 13.62
CA ILE A 68 3.41 -1.33 14.98
C ILE A 68 4.06 -2.71 15.19
N MET A 69 3.35 -3.78 14.82
CA MET A 69 3.83 -5.17 14.96
C MET A 69 5.02 -5.51 14.06
N LYS A 70 5.20 -4.80 12.93
CA LYS A 70 6.38 -4.92 12.06
C LYS A 70 7.62 -4.28 12.66
N LEU A 71 7.45 -3.22 13.45
CA LEU A 71 8.54 -2.45 14.05
C LEU A 71 8.99 -3.01 15.39
N LEU A 72 8.11 -3.71 16.12
CA LEU A 72 8.47 -4.38 17.36
C LEU A 72 9.35 -5.61 17.11
N ASP A 73 10.48 -5.70 17.82
CA ASP A 73 11.33 -6.89 17.79
C ASP A 73 10.73 -8.01 18.65
N ILE A 74 9.92 -8.86 18.01
CA ILE A 74 9.20 -9.95 18.67
C ILE A 74 9.99 -11.25 18.52
N ILE A 75 10.63 -11.65 19.62
CA ILE A 75 11.46 -12.87 19.70
C ILE A 75 10.58 -14.12 19.93
N HIS A 76 9.51 -14.01 20.73
CA HIS A 76 8.73 -15.17 21.16
C HIS A 76 7.93 -15.79 19.99
N PRO A 77 8.07 -17.10 19.70
CA PRO A 77 7.45 -17.72 18.51
C PRO A 77 5.93 -17.58 18.44
N ALA A 78 5.23 -17.76 19.56
CA ALA A 78 3.76 -17.63 19.59
C ALA A 78 3.29 -16.20 19.27
N ALA A 79 4.05 -15.19 19.70
CA ALA A 79 3.72 -13.80 19.43
C ALA A 79 4.02 -13.41 17.97
N LYS A 80 5.02 -14.05 17.35
CA LYS A 80 5.31 -13.87 15.92
C LYS A 80 4.12 -14.29 15.03
N ILE A 81 3.35 -15.30 15.45
CA ILE A 81 2.12 -15.70 14.74
C ILE A 81 1.11 -14.54 14.70
N LEU A 82 0.99 -13.73 15.76
CA LEU A 82 0.10 -12.55 15.75
C LEU A 82 0.57 -11.50 14.73
N VAL A 83 1.88 -11.35 14.55
CA VAL A 83 2.45 -10.45 13.53
C VAL A 83 2.09 -10.93 12.13
N ASP A 84 2.19 -12.23 11.88
CA ASP A 84 1.87 -12.82 10.58
C ASP A 84 0.37 -12.70 10.26
N ILE A 85 -0.49 -12.88 11.27
CA ILE A 85 -1.93 -12.64 11.13
C ILE A 85 -2.23 -11.18 10.80
N ALA A 86 -1.61 -10.22 11.51
CA ALA A 86 -1.78 -8.79 11.25
C ALA A 86 -1.31 -8.41 9.83
N LYS A 87 -0.17 -8.95 9.38
CA LYS A 87 0.36 -8.76 8.01
C LYS A 87 -0.57 -9.35 6.96
N SER A 88 -1.14 -10.53 7.21
CA SER A 88 -2.10 -11.14 6.29
C SER A 88 -3.34 -10.26 6.15
N GLN A 89 -3.88 -9.76 7.27
CA GLN A 89 -5.05 -8.89 7.29
C GLN A 89 -4.80 -7.55 6.56
N ASP A 90 -3.64 -6.94 6.79
CA ASP A 90 -3.16 -5.74 6.10
C ASP A 90 -3.09 -5.94 4.58
N SER A 91 -2.49 -7.06 4.13
CA SER A 91 -2.37 -7.36 2.70
C SER A 91 -3.70 -7.69 2.00
N GLU A 92 -4.65 -8.30 2.71
CA GLU A 92 -5.90 -8.78 2.13
C GLU A 92 -6.98 -7.69 2.13
N VAL A 93 -7.16 -7.01 3.26
CA VAL A 93 -8.26 -6.04 3.48
C VAL A 93 -7.75 -4.63 3.70
N GLY A 94 -6.59 -4.46 4.35
CA GLY A 94 -6.01 -3.16 4.68
C GLY A 94 -6.60 -2.49 5.93
N ASP A 95 -7.51 -3.14 6.65
CA ASP A 95 -8.07 -2.62 7.91
C ASP A 95 -8.41 -3.76 8.88
N GLY A 96 -8.66 -3.41 10.13
CA GLY A 96 -8.97 -4.36 11.20
C GLY A 96 -7.76 -5.15 11.69
N THR A 97 -6.54 -4.69 11.36
CA THR A 97 -5.27 -5.31 11.78
C THR A 97 -5.19 -5.41 13.30
N THR A 98 -5.48 -4.32 14.01
CA THR A 98 -5.56 -4.26 15.47
C THR A 98 -6.67 -5.16 16.02
N THR A 99 -7.87 -5.13 15.42
CA THR A 99 -9.04 -5.91 15.83
C THR A 99 -8.73 -7.41 15.83
N VAL A 100 -8.09 -7.90 14.78
CA VAL A 100 -7.77 -9.33 14.66
C VAL A 100 -6.74 -9.75 15.71
N VAL A 101 -5.72 -8.92 15.98
CA VAL A 101 -4.73 -9.20 17.04
C VAL A 101 -5.38 -9.22 18.42
N LEU A 102 -6.28 -8.28 18.70
CA LEU A 102 -6.99 -8.20 19.98
C LEU A 102 -7.93 -9.38 20.18
N LEU A 103 -8.72 -9.76 19.17
CA LEU A 103 -9.59 -10.92 19.25
C LEU A 103 -8.78 -12.21 19.47
N ALA A 104 -7.68 -12.39 18.73
CA ALA A 104 -6.80 -13.55 18.91
C ALA A 104 -6.20 -13.60 20.34
N GLY A 105 -5.75 -12.46 20.86
CA GLY A 105 -5.26 -12.34 22.24
C GLY A 105 -6.35 -12.65 23.28
N GLU A 106 -7.56 -12.11 23.11
CA GLU A 106 -8.64 -12.31 24.07
C GLU A 106 -9.20 -13.74 24.02
N PHE A 107 -9.27 -14.39 22.85
CA PHE A 107 -9.62 -15.81 22.76
C PHE A 107 -8.64 -16.69 23.56
N LEU A 108 -7.34 -16.39 23.52
CA LEU A 108 -6.34 -17.10 24.31
C LEU A 108 -6.46 -16.80 25.81
N LYS A 109 -6.75 -15.55 26.17
CA LYS A 109 -6.96 -15.13 27.55
C LYS A 109 -8.19 -15.78 28.18
N GLU A 110 -9.31 -15.84 27.48
CA GLU A 110 -10.52 -16.53 27.93
C GLU A 110 -10.37 -18.07 27.90
N ALA A 111 -9.46 -18.62 27.09
CA ALA A 111 -9.11 -20.04 27.11
C ALA A 111 -8.21 -20.44 28.30
N LYS A 112 -7.44 -19.49 28.86
CA LYS A 112 -6.45 -19.74 29.91
C LYS A 112 -7.00 -20.49 31.14
N PRO A 113 -8.13 -20.10 31.75
CA PRO A 113 -8.68 -20.79 32.93
C PRO A 113 -8.99 -22.26 32.65
N PHE A 114 -9.48 -22.60 31.45
CA PHE A 114 -9.80 -23.98 31.09
C PHE A 114 -8.55 -24.85 30.95
N VAL A 115 -7.47 -24.28 30.39
CA VAL A 115 -6.16 -24.95 30.34
C VAL A 115 -5.60 -25.11 31.76
N GLU A 116 -5.88 -24.16 32.65
CA GLU A 116 -5.55 -24.24 34.06
C GLU A 116 -6.28 -25.36 34.80
N ASP A 117 -7.56 -25.56 34.50
CA ASP A 117 -8.38 -26.64 35.06
C ASP A 117 -8.09 -28.03 34.46
N GLY A 118 -7.12 -28.13 33.55
CA GLY A 118 -6.70 -29.40 32.94
C GLY A 118 -7.57 -29.86 31.78
N VAL A 119 -8.34 -28.97 31.16
CA VAL A 119 -9.07 -29.28 29.92
C VAL A 119 -8.06 -29.52 28.79
N HIS A 120 -8.22 -30.65 28.09
CA HIS A 120 -7.40 -30.96 26.93
C HIS A 120 -7.62 -29.91 25.81
N PRO A 121 -6.57 -29.24 25.29
CA PRO A 121 -6.69 -28.14 24.33
C PRO A 121 -7.51 -28.46 23.07
N GLN A 122 -7.43 -29.71 22.59
CA GLN A 122 -8.20 -30.16 21.42
C GLN A 122 -9.72 -29.97 21.57
N ASN A 123 -10.26 -30.08 22.79
CA ASN A 123 -11.69 -29.87 23.03
C ASN A 123 -12.07 -28.39 22.89
N LEU A 124 -11.23 -27.48 23.39
CA LEU A 124 -11.39 -26.04 23.22
C LEU A 124 -11.32 -25.65 21.74
N ILE A 125 -10.31 -26.14 21.03
CA ILE A 125 -10.12 -25.86 19.59
C ILE A 125 -11.34 -26.30 18.79
N ARG A 126 -11.88 -27.49 19.06
CA ARG A 126 -13.09 -28.00 18.39
C ARG A 126 -14.28 -27.06 18.61
N SER A 127 -14.55 -26.67 19.86
CA SER A 127 -15.67 -25.79 20.18
C SER A 127 -15.50 -24.38 19.62
N TYR A 128 -14.29 -23.82 19.63
CA TYR A 128 -14.00 -22.51 19.06
C TYR A 128 -14.18 -22.52 17.54
N ARG A 129 -13.79 -23.60 16.86
CA ARG A 129 -14.03 -23.76 15.42
C ARG A 129 -15.53 -23.82 15.10
N THR A 130 -16.32 -24.54 15.90
CA THR A 130 -17.78 -24.56 15.75
C THR A 130 -18.39 -23.18 15.99
N ALA A 131 -17.99 -22.48 17.04
CA ALA A 131 -18.46 -21.13 17.35
C ALA A 131 -18.11 -20.13 16.22
N CYS A 132 -16.91 -20.23 15.66
CA CYS A 132 -16.48 -19.40 14.53
C CYS A 132 -17.36 -19.61 13.29
N ASN A 133 -17.66 -20.86 12.92
CA ASN A 133 -18.54 -21.14 11.78
C ASN A 133 -19.95 -20.55 11.97
N LEU A 134 -20.53 -20.72 13.17
CA LEU A 134 -21.83 -20.16 13.53
C LEU A 134 -21.81 -18.61 13.49
N ALA A 135 -20.72 -17.99 13.95
CA ALA A 135 -20.54 -16.56 13.88
C ALA A 135 -20.49 -16.05 12.42
N ILE A 136 -19.75 -16.74 11.54
CA ILE A 136 -19.65 -16.38 10.12
C ILE A 136 -21.01 -16.49 9.42
N GLU A 137 -21.78 -17.55 9.69
CA GLU A 137 -23.13 -17.69 9.16
C GLU A 137 -24.03 -16.54 9.63
N LYS A 138 -23.95 -16.19 10.92
CA LYS A 138 -24.74 -15.09 11.46
C LYS A 138 -24.39 -13.73 10.86
N VAL A 139 -23.10 -13.47 10.62
CA VAL A 139 -22.64 -12.25 9.93
C VAL A 139 -23.24 -12.16 8.52
N LYS A 140 -23.30 -13.27 7.78
CA LYS A 140 -23.91 -13.29 6.43
C LYS A 140 -25.42 -13.02 6.48
N GLU A 141 -26.12 -13.49 7.49
CA GLU A 141 -27.55 -13.19 7.69
C GLU A 141 -27.81 -11.72 8.02
N LEU A 142 -26.90 -11.08 8.78
CA LEU A 142 -27.02 -9.68 9.19
C LEU A 142 -26.51 -8.70 8.13
N ALA A 143 -25.86 -9.20 7.08
CA ALA A 143 -25.30 -8.38 6.02
C ALA A 143 -26.41 -7.73 5.19
N SER A 144 -26.26 -6.43 4.95
CA SER A 144 -27.17 -5.66 4.10
C SER A 144 -26.53 -5.47 2.72
N SER A 145 -27.30 -5.76 1.66
CA SER A 145 -26.83 -5.58 0.27
C SER A 145 -26.96 -4.13 -0.20
N ILE A 146 -25.99 -3.69 -0.99
CA ILE A 146 -25.90 -2.41 -1.69
C ILE A 146 -26.28 -2.58 -3.17
N GLU A 147 -26.53 -3.82 -3.64
CA GLU A 147 -26.91 -4.09 -5.03
C GLU A 147 -28.24 -3.42 -5.39
N GLY A 148 -28.31 -2.82 -6.59
CA GLY A 148 -29.52 -2.17 -7.11
C GLY A 148 -29.73 -0.71 -6.68
N LYS A 149 -28.83 -0.13 -5.89
CA LYS A 149 -28.88 1.30 -5.52
C LYS A 149 -28.38 2.21 -6.66
N SER A 150 -28.85 3.46 -6.68
CA SER A 150 -28.39 4.45 -7.66
C SER A 150 -26.89 4.73 -7.53
N LEU A 151 -26.24 5.23 -8.58
CA LEU A 151 -24.81 5.56 -8.56
C LEU A 151 -24.47 6.57 -7.45
N GLU A 152 -25.36 7.53 -7.20
CA GLU A 152 -25.21 8.55 -6.16
C GLU A 152 -25.33 7.97 -4.76
N GLU A 153 -26.30 7.08 -4.53
CA GLU A 153 -26.42 6.36 -3.26
C GLU A 153 -25.22 5.45 -3.01
N LYS A 154 -24.73 4.79 -4.06
CA LYS A 154 -23.52 3.96 -3.99
C LYS A 154 -22.29 4.81 -3.62
N LYS A 155 -22.10 5.97 -4.27
CA LYS A 155 -21.03 6.92 -3.90
C LYS A 155 -21.14 7.37 -2.44
N SER A 156 -22.34 7.73 -1.99
CA SER A 156 -22.59 8.15 -0.60
C SER A 156 -22.25 7.05 0.41
N LEU A 157 -22.64 5.81 0.13
CA LEU A 157 -22.32 4.66 0.98
C LEU A 157 -20.82 4.35 0.99
N LEU A 158 -20.16 4.36 -0.16
CA LEU A 158 -18.71 4.16 -0.25
C LEU A 158 -17.95 5.26 0.49
N ALA A 159 -18.42 6.50 0.43
CA ALA A 159 -17.83 7.62 1.19
C ALA A 159 -17.97 7.40 2.70
N LYS A 160 -19.12 6.88 3.16
CA LYS A 160 -19.29 6.50 4.58
C LYS A 160 -18.37 5.35 5.01
N CYS A 161 -18.17 4.36 4.14
CA CYS A 161 -17.21 3.28 4.40
C CYS A 161 -15.79 3.84 4.52
N ALA A 162 -15.34 4.66 3.57
CA ALA A 162 -14.04 5.32 3.63
C ALA A 162 -13.88 6.19 4.88
N ALA A 163 -14.89 6.99 5.22
CA ALA A 163 -14.86 7.86 6.40
C ALA A 163 -14.76 7.07 7.71
N THR A 164 -15.21 5.82 7.74
CA THR A 164 -15.08 4.92 8.90
C THR A 164 -13.62 4.55 9.13
N THR A 165 -12.92 4.13 8.08
CA THR A 165 -11.48 3.80 8.12
C THR A 165 -10.62 5.00 8.50
N LEU A 166 -11.00 6.18 8.05
CA LEU A 166 -10.26 7.41 8.32
C LEU A 166 -10.50 7.96 9.73
N SER A 167 -11.50 7.46 10.45
CA SER A 167 -11.96 8.06 11.71
C SER A 167 -10.99 7.92 12.87
N SER A 168 -10.18 6.86 12.92
CA SER A 168 -9.19 6.59 13.98
C SER A 168 -7.81 7.17 13.70
N LYS A 169 -7.63 7.81 12.55
CA LYS A 169 -6.32 8.23 12.05
C LYS A 169 -6.13 9.73 12.18
N LEU A 170 -4.90 10.21 11.98
CA LEU A 170 -4.55 11.63 12.06
C LEU A 170 -5.38 12.52 11.11
N ILE A 171 -5.89 11.95 10.00
CA ILE A 171 -6.75 12.65 9.04
C ILE A 171 -8.25 12.62 9.38
N GLY A 172 -8.62 12.11 10.56
CA GLY A 172 -10.02 12.00 11.00
C GLY A 172 -10.79 13.32 11.05
N GLY A 173 -10.10 14.44 11.27
CA GLY A 173 -10.69 15.79 11.24
C GLY A 173 -11.17 16.23 9.85
N GLU A 174 -10.53 15.74 8.78
CA GLU A 174 -10.83 16.07 7.37
C GLU A 174 -11.32 14.85 6.59
N LYS A 175 -11.89 13.86 7.31
CA LYS A 175 -12.28 12.56 6.73
C LYS A 175 -13.29 12.68 5.59
N GLU A 176 -14.18 13.67 5.60
CA GLU A 176 -15.19 13.85 4.56
C GLU A 176 -14.56 14.24 3.22
N PHE A 177 -13.59 15.15 3.26
CA PHE A 177 -12.82 15.60 2.10
C PHE A 177 -12.00 14.46 1.48
N PHE A 178 -11.30 13.69 2.32
CA PHE A 178 -10.52 12.55 1.86
C PHE A 178 -11.38 11.37 1.42
N ALA A 179 -12.52 11.14 2.09
CA ALA A 179 -13.43 10.06 1.70
C ALA A 179 -14.01 10.29 0.29
N SER A 180 -14.43 11.51 -0.06
CA SER A 180 -14.88 11.80 -1.43
C SER A 180 -13.76 11.59 -2.43
N MET A 181 -12.54 12.03 -2.09
CA MET A 181 -11.37 11.89 -2.96
C MET A 181 -11.02 10.42 -3.24
N VAL A 182 -11.04 9.58 -2.22
CA VAL A 182 -10.78 8.13 -2.34
C VAL A 182 -11.85 7.46 -3.20
N VAL A 183 -13.13 7.80 -2.99
CA VAL A 183 -14.23 7.22 -3.78
C VAL A 183 -14.10 7.60 -5.25
N ASP A 184 -13.82 8.87 -5.56
CA ASP A 184 -13.63 9.31 -6.94
C ASP A 184 -12.39 8.67 -7.57
N ALA A 185 -11.29 8.50 -6.83
CA ALA A 185 -10.09 7.80 -7.30
C ALA A 185 -10.36 6.32 -7.64
N VAL A 186 -11.11 5.60 -6.80
CA VAL A 186 -11.44 4.19 -7.06
C VAL A 186 -12.42 4.06 -8.22
N ILE A 187 -13.38 4.98 -8.35
CA ILE A 187 -14.33 4.98 -9.48
C ILE A 187 -13.62 5.28 -10.81
N ALA A 188 -12.61 6.17 -10.81
CA ALA A 188 -11.82 6.47 -12.01
C ALA A 188 -11.14 5.21 -12.57
N ILE A 189 -10.64 4.33 -11.71
CA ILE A 189 -9.96 3.09 -12.12
C ILE A 189 -10.92 2.01 -12.61
N GLY A 190 -12.18 2.05 -12.15
CA GLY A 190 -13.21 1.10 -12.55
C GLY A 190 -12.93 -0.32 -12.05
N ASN A 191 -12.93 -1.30 -12.96
CA ASN A 191 -12.81 -2.72 -12.63
C ASN A 191 -11.37 -3.25 -12.66
N ASP A 192 -10.36 -2.39 -12.83
CA ASP A 192 -8.97 -2.82 -12.80
C ASP A 192 -8.54 -3.13 -11.36
N ASP A 193 -8.01 -4.33 -11.16
CA ASP A 193 -7.63 -4.85 -9.84
C ASP A 193 -6.28 -4.34 -9.32
N ARG A 194 -5.54 -3.63 -10.18
CA ARG A 194 -4.17 -3.18 -9.90
C ARG A 194 -4.17 -1.94 -8.97
N LEU A 195 -3.85 -2.15 -7.69
CA LEU A 195 -3.60 -1.07 -6.70
C LEU A 195 -2.56 -0.06 -7.19
N ASN A 196 -1.57 -0.54 -7.96
CA ASN A 196 -0.49 0.28 -8.46
C ASN A 196 -0.98 1.41 -9.39
N MET A 197 -2.23 1.37 -9.88
CA MET A 197 -2.81 2.43 -10.70
C MET A 197 -3.29 3.66 -9.90
N ILE A 198 -3.44 3.54 -8.57
CA ILE A 198 -3.59 4.71 -7.68
C ILE A 198 -2.21 5.12 -7.20
N GLY A 199 -1.77 6.30 -7.63
CA GLY A 199 -0.56 6.93 -7.11
C GLY A 199 -0.88 7.83 -5.94
N ILE A 200 -0.09 7.77 -4.87
CA ILE A 200 -0.08 8.79 -3.82
C ILE A 200 1.27 9.52 -3.92
N LYS A 201 1.24 10.85 -4.07
CA LYS A 201 2.44 11.70 -4.13
C LYS A 201 2.49 12.62 -2.93
N LYS A 202 3.57 12.48 -2.17
CA LYS A 202 3.83 13.26 -0.95
C LYS A 202 4.52 14.56 -1.30
N VAL A 203 3.96 15.67 -0.85
CA VAL A 203 4.54 17.00 -1.06
C VAL A 203 4.56 17.76 0.27
N PRO A 204 5.75 18.05 0.82
CA PRO A 204 5.88 18.73 2.09
C PRO A 204 5.42 20.20 1.99
N GLY A 205 4.90 20.71 3.10
CA GLY A 205 4.40 22.07 3.28
C GLY A 205 2.95 22.27 2.83
N GLY A 206 2.31 23.31 3.34
CA GLY A 206 0.90 23.61 3.12
C GLY A 206 -0.02 22.92 4.14
N THR A 207 -1.32 22.91 3.85
CA THR A 207 -2.35 22.29 4.68
C THR A 207 -2.90 21.03 4.03
N MET A 208 -3.51 20.13 4.82
CA MET A 208 -4.08 18.88 4.29
C MET A 208 -5.18 19.13 3.24
N ARG A 209 -5.94 20.22 3.37
CA ARG A 209 -6.98 20.62 2.42
C ARG A 209 -6.45 21.10 1.07
N ASP A 210 -5.16 21.43 0.98
CA ASP A 210 -4.50 21.77 -0.28
C ASP A 210 -4.18 20.51 -1.13
N SER A 211 -4.47 19.32 -0.60
CA SER A 211 -4.36 18.06 -1.34
C SER A 211 -5.43 17.98 -2.43
N PHE A 212 -5.15 17.34 -3.56
CA PHE A 212 -6.12 17.22 -4.65
C PHE A 212 -5.97 15.91 -5.41
N LEU A 213 -7.07 15.51 -6.06
CA LEU A 213 -7.12 14.35 -6.96
C LEU A 213 -6.87 14.80 -8.39
N VAL A 214 -6.02 14.06 -9.08
CA VAL A 214 -5.78 14.16 -10.51
C VAL A 214 -6.38 12.93 -11.18
N ASN A 215 -7.33 13.15 -12.09
CA ASN A 215 -7.92 12.11 -12.93
C ASN A 215 -6.95 11.75 -14.07
N GLY A 216 -5.85 11.12 -13.69
CA GLY A 216 -4.70 10.81 -14.52
C GLY A 216 -3.46 10.62 -13.67
N VAL A 217 -2.33 11.11 -14.16
CA VAL A 217 -1.03 10.90 -13.51
C VAL A 217 -0.41 12.22 -13.09
N ALA A 218 0.10 12.27 -11.87
CA ALA A 218 0.97 13.34 -11.43
C ALA A 218 2.28 12.76 -10.91
N PHE A 219 3.41 13.34 -11.34
CA PHE A 219 4.70 13.00 -10.77
C PHE A 219 5.55 14.25 -10.60
N LYS A 220 6.42 14.18 -9.59
CA LYS A 220 7.36 15.24 -9.27
C LYS A 220 8.31 15.44 -10.44
N LYS A 221 8.62 16.70 -10.75
CA LYS A 221 9.68 17.06 -11.68
C LYS A 221 10.98 16.35 -11.28
N THR A 222 11.52 15.60 -12.22
CA THR A 222 12.81 14.92 -12.10
C THR A 222 13.96 15.88 -12.36
N PHE A 223 15.20 15.41 -12.21
CA PHE A 223 16.37 16.24 -12.47
C PHE A 223 16.31 16.83 -13.89
N SER A 224 16.36 18.16 -13.98
CA SER A 224 16.26 18.89 -15.23
C SER A 224 17.56 19.60 -15.53
N TYR A 225 18.03 19.45 -16.76
CA TYR A 225 19.24 20.06 -17.28
C TYR A 225 18.98 21.47 -17.87
N ALA A 226 20.02 22.12 -18.39
CA ALA A 226 19.90 23.46 -18.97
C ALA A 226 18.91 23.48 -20.16
N GLY A 227 18.12 24.56 -20.29
CA GLY A 227 17.09 24.72 -21.34
C GLY A 227 15.69 24.29 -20.93
N PHE A 228 15.52 23.54 -19.83
CA PHE A 228 14.22 23.07 -19.36
C PHE A 228 13.22 24.22 -19.07
N GLU A 229 13.68 25.34 -18.54
CA GLU A 229 12.77 26.45 -18.21
C GLU A 229 12.17 27.16 -19.43
N GLN A 230 12.79 26.99 -20.60
CA GLN A 230 12.33 27.54 -21.87
C GLN A 230 11.25 26.66 -22.51
N GLN A 231 11.13 25.39 -22.10
CA GLN A 231 10.13 24.48 -22.63
C GLN A 231 8.71 24.93 -22.24
N PRO A 232 7.71 24.78 -23.14
CA PRO A 232 6.34 25.10 -22.80
C PRO A 232 5.84 24.19 -21.66
N LYS A 233 5.18 24.81 -20.68
CA LYS A 233 4.69 24.12 -19.46
C LYS A 233 3.25 23.67 -19.55
N LYS A 234 2.55 24.03 -20.63
CA LYS A 234 1.14 23.68 -20.84
C LYS A 234 0.94 23.26 -22.28
N PHE A 235 0.37 22.07 -22.47
CA PHE A 235 -0.02 21.56 -23.78
C PHE A 235 -1.49 21.14 -23.76
N VAL A 236 -2.16 21.36 -24.88
CA VAL A 236 -3.54 20.89 -25.13
C VAL A 236 -3.45 19.79 -26.18
N ASN A 237 -3.98 18.61 -25.87
CA ASN A 237 -3.90 17.40 -26.71
C ASN A 237 -2.47 17.03 -27.17
N PRO A 238 -1.45 16.97 -26.27
CA PRO A 238 -0.11 16.55 -26.66
C PRO A 238 -0.03 15.05 -27.00
N LYS A 239 0.78 14.71 -28.01
CA LYS A 239 1.28 13.35 -28.22
C LYS A 239 2.42 13.04 -27.24
N ILE A 240 2.34 11.91 -26.56
CA ILE A 240 3.25 11.50 -25.47
C ILE A 240 4.04 10.27 -25.91
N LEU A 241 5.37 10.38 -25.88
CA LEU A 241 6.29 9.29 -26.16
C LEU A 241 6.93 8.81 -24.85
N LEU A 242 6.82 7.51 -24.59
CA LEU A 242 7.37 6.86 -23.41
C LEU A 242 8.56 5.99 -23.80
N LEU A 243 9.71 6.23 -23.19
CA LEU A 243 10.98 5.61 -23.53
C LEU A 243 11.61 4.90 -22.33
N ASN A 244 12.28 3.78 -22.60
CA ASN A 244 13.13 3.07 -21.66
C ASN A 244 14.59 3.03 -22.17
N ILE A 245 15.10 4.19 -22.58
CA ILE A 245 16.46 4.36 -23.12
C ILE A 245 17.09 5.66 -22.62
N GLU A 246 18.41 5.71 -22.56
CA GLU A 246 19.13 6.95 -22.22
C GLU A 246 19.23 7.85 -23.46
N LEU A 247 19.01 9.15 -23.27
CA LEU A 247 19.24 10.18 -24.29
C LEU A 247 20.45 11.02 -23.88
N GLU A 248 21.57 10.35 -23.61
CA GLU A 248 22.85 10.95 -23.20
C GLU A 248 23.96 10.47 -24.15
N LEU A 249 24.97 11.32 -24.34
CA LEU A 249 26.17 10.96 -25.11
C LEU A 249 26.99 9.96 -24.28
N LYS A 250 26.74 8.68 -24.50
CA LYS A 250 27.44 7.54 -23.92
C LYS A 250 27.69 6.48 -24.98
N SER A 251 28.76 5.71 -24.78
CA SER A 251 29.04 4.54 -25.61
C SER A 251 27.92 3.51 -25.45
N GLU A 252 27.42 2.96 -26.57
CA GLU A 252 26.29 2.00 -26.54
C GLU A 252 26.64 0.66 -25.88
N LYS A 253 27.93 0.34 -25.75
CA LYS A 253 28.45 -0.82 -25.04
C LYS A 253 29.37 -0.38 -23.91
N GLU A 254 29.15 -0.94 -22.72
CA GLU A 254 30.12 -0.86 -21.64
C GLU A 254 31.46 -1.46 -22.09
N ASN A 255 32.55 -0.74 -21.83
CA ASN A 255 33.92 -1.14 -22.17
C ASN A 255 34.19 -1.29 -23.69
N ALA A 256 33.63 -0.42 -24.52
CA ALA A 256 34.04 -0.32 -25.93
C ALA A 256 35.46 0.27 -26.04
N GLU A 257 36.48 -0.58 -26.22
CA GLU A 257 37.85 -0.13 -26.49
C GLU A 257 37.97 0.28 -27.96
N ILE A 258 38.17 1.58 -28.19
CA ILE A 258 38.39 2.13 -29.53
C ILE A 258 39.90 2.21 -29.76
N ARG A 259 40.43 1.37 -30.65
CA ARG A 259 41.84 1.41 -31.07
C ARG A 259 41.98 2.13 -32.41
N LEU A 260 42.64 3.28 -32.38
CA LEU A 260 42.90 4.09 -33.56
C LEU A 260 44.34 3.89 -34.03
N SER A 261 44.49 3.59 -35.33
CA SER A 261 45.81 3.49 -35.99
C SER A 261 46.26 4.83 -36.57
N ASP A 262 45.32 5.74 -36.86
CA ASP A 262 45.55 7.06 -37.43
C ASP A 262 44.83 8.13 -36.59
N PRO A 263 45.53 9.15 -36.06
CA PRO A 263 44.94 10.28 -35.34
C PRO A 263 43.85 11.03 -36.13
N SER A 264 43.92 11.04 -37.47
CA SER A 264 42.93 11.73 -38.31
C SER A 264 41.51 11.15 -38.17
N GLN A 265 41.40 9.87 -37.81
CA GLN A 265 40.13 9.17 -37.63
C GLN A 265 39.44 9.51 -36.32
N TYR A 266 40.14 10.12 -35.35
CA TYR A 266 39.56 10.49 -34.06
C TYR A 266 38.35 11.43 -34.24
N GLN A 267 38.47 12.43 -35.13
CA GLN A 267 37.37 13.36 -35.40
C GLN A 267 36.13 12.65 -35.95
N SER A 268 36.31 11.66 -36.84
CA SER A 268 35.19 10.91 -37.42
C SER A 268 34.41 10.10 -36.38
N ILE A 269 35.07 9.66 -35.30
CA ILE A 269 34.42 8.95 -34.19
C ILE A 269 33.61 9.92 -33.35
N VAL A 270 34.18 11.09 -33.03
CA VAL A 270 33.46 12.15 -32.32
C VAL A 270 32.22 12.55 -33.11
N ASP A 271 32.36 12.82 -34.41
CA ASP A 271 31.23 13.18 -35.27
C ASP A 271 30.19 12.05 -35.36
N ALA A 272 30.61 10.78 -35.36
CA ALA A 272 29.71 9.64 -35.32
C ALA A 272 28.91 9.55 -34.01
N GLU A 273 29.53 9.80 -32.85
CA GLU A 273 28.83 9.84 -31.55
C GLU A 273 27.78 10.95 -31.53
N TRP A 274 28.11 12.14 -32.04
CA TRP A 274 27.16 13.24 -32.19
C TRP A 274 25.99 12.85 -33.11
N ASN A 275 26.27 12.27 -34.28
CA ASN A 275 25.25 11.85 -35.23
C ASN A 275 24.30 10.80 -34.64
N ILE A 276 24.80 9.85 -33.84
CA ILE A 276 23.95 8.83 -33.18
C ILE A 276 22.95 9.49 -32.24
N ILE A 277 23.38 10.49 -31.46
CA ILE A 277 22.48 11.19 -30.53
C ILE A 277 21.50 12.08 -31.30
N TYR A 278 21.96 12.84 -32.29
CA TYR A 278 21.07 13.66 -33.10
C TYR A 278 20.03 12.83 -33.86
N ASP A 279 20.40 11.68 -34.42
CA ASP A 279 19.47 10.77 -35.09
C ASP A 279 18.40 10.23 -34.11
N LYS A 280 18.77 9.89 -32.88
CA LYS A 280 17.82 9.51 -31.81
C LYS A 280 16.85 10.66 -31.49
N LEU A 281 17.34 11.88 -31.36
CA LEU A 281 16.54 13.07 -31.06
C LEU A 281 15.63 13.48 -32.23
N ASP A 282 16.15 13.43 -33.46
CA ASP A 282 15.44 13.70 -34.70
C ASP A 282 14.27 12.72 -34.86
N LYS A 283 14.49 11.43 -34.64
CA LYS A 283 13.41 10.42 -34.71
C LYS A 283 12.32 10.66 -33.66
N CYS A 284 12.69 11.07 -32.44
CA CYS A 284 11.72 11.48 -31.43
C CYS A 284 10.90 12.69 -31.91
N ALA A 285 11.53 13.70 -32.51
CA ALA A 285 10.83 14.86 -33.04
C ALA A 285 9.95 14.53 -34.27
N GLN A 286 10.43 13.65 -35.16
CA GLN A 286 9.69 13.19 -36.35
C GLN A 286 8.45 12.39 -36.01
N SER A 287 8.43 11.70 -34.85
CA SER A 287 7.22 11.04 -34.35
C SER A 287 6.07 12.02 -34.05
N GLY A 288 6.36 13.32 -33.97
CA GLY A 288 5.36 14.34 -33.62
C GLY A 288 5.01 14.38 -32.14
N ALA A 289 5.76 13.67 -31.29
CA ALA A 289 5.60 13.74 -29.84
C ALA A 289 5.94 15.14 -29.31
N LYS A 290 5.06 15.69 -28.47
CA LYS A 290 5.27 16.96 -27.76
C LYS A 290 5.75 16.76 -26.33
N ILE A 291 5.60 15.55 -25.79
CA ILE A 291 6.08 15.16 -24.47
C ILE A 291 6.89 13.88 -24.62
N VAL A 292 8.15 13.90 -24.18
CA VAL A 292 9.05 12.75 -24.19
C VAL A 292 9.44 12.42 -22.76
N LEU A 293 8.99 11.26 -22.27
CA LEU A 293 9.35 10.76 -20.96
C LEU A 293 10.31 9.59 -21.10
N SER A 294 11.41 9.61 -20.36
CA SER A 294 12.31 8.46 -20.26
C SER A 294 12.48 7.96 -18.84
N ARG A 295 12.50 6.64 -18.67
CA ARG A 295 12.93 5.99 -17.43
C ARG A 295 14.36 6.37 -17.05
N LEU A 296 15.22 6.49 -18.07
CA LEU A 296 16.63 6.79 -17.88
C LEU A 296 16.90 8.29 -18.11
N ALA A 297 18.15 8.70 -17.93
CA ALA A 297 18.50 10.11 -18.01
C ALA A 297 18.41 10.66 -19.45
N ILE A 298 18.06 11.94 -19.55
CA ILE A 298 18.09 12.74 -20.78
C ILE A 298 19.15 13.81 -20.55
N GLY A 299 20.17 13.87 -21.40
CA GLY A 299 21.30 14.77 -21.21
C GLY A 299 20.99 16.23 -21.56
N ASP A 300 21.97 17.11 -21.30
CA ASP A 300 21.91 18.54 -21.65
C ASP A 300 21.60 18.76 -23.12
N LEU A 301 22.29 18.03 -24.01
CA LEU A 301 22.09 18.12 -25.46
C LEU A 301 20.65 17.80 -25.87
N GLY A 302 20.09 16.72 -25.33
CA GLY A 302 18.71 16.34 -25.61
C GLY A 302 17.73 17.39 -25.11
N THR A 303 17.96 17.93 -23.92
CA THR A 303 17.10 18.96 -23.31
C THR A 303 17.09 20.25 -24.14
N GLN A 304 18.25 20.71 -24.62
CA GLN A 304 18.38 21.88 -25.50
C GLN A 304 17.71 21.64 -26.85
N TYR A 305 17.99 20.50 -27.49
CA TYR A 305 17.42 20.15 -28.79
C TYR A 305 15.88 20.11 -28.76
N PHE A 306 15.30 19.59 -27.68
CA PHE A 306 13.85 19.58 -27.47
C PHE A 306 13.28 20.95 -27.12
N ALA A 307 14.02 21.79 -26.38
CA ALA A 307 13.61 23.15 -26.07
C ALA A 307 13.43 24.00 -27.35
N ASP A 308 14.34 23.90 -28.31
CA ASP A 308 14.25 24.60 -29.61
C ASP A 308 13.02 24.20 -30.45
N ARG A 309 12.39 23.06 -30.13
CA ARG A 309 11.27 22.47 -30.89
C ARG A 309 9.95 22.48 -30.13
N ASP A 310 9.91 23.17 -29.00
CA ASP A 310 8.75 23.19 -28.10
C ASP A 310 8.29 21.78 -27.70
N ILE A 311 9.24 20.89 -27.43
CA ILE A 311 9.02 19.53 -26.92
C ILE A 311 9.42 19.51 -25.45
N PHE A 312 8.50 19.08 -24.59
CA PHE A 312 8.79 18.87 -23.18
C PHE A 312 9.47 17.52 -22.98
N CYS A 313 10.55 17.47 -22.20
CA CYS A 313 11.23 16.23 -21.88
C CYS A 313 11.49 16.06 -20.38
N ALA A 314 11.30 14.85 -19.87
CA ALA A 314 11.68 14.50 -18.51
C ALA A 314 12.35 13.11 -18.47
N GLY A 315 13.59 13.07 -17.98
CA GLY A 315 14.33 11.83 -17.75
C GLY A 315 14.25 11.37 -16.30
N ARG A 316 14.75 10.17 -16.01
CA ARG A 316 14.75 9.56 -14.65
C ARG A 316 13.35 9.42 -14.04
N VAL A 317 12.35 9.20 -14.88
CA VAL A 317 10.98 8.92 -14.41
C VAL A 317 10.97 7.53 -13.77
N SER A 318 10.32 7.39 -12.61
CA SER A 318 10.20 6.09 -11.96
C SER A 318 9.45 5.10 -12.85
N GLU A 319 9.79 3.82 -12.77
CA GLU A 319 9.15 2.80 -13.60
C GLU A 319 7.64 2.71 -13.32
N GLU A 320 7.24 2.85 -12.06
CA GLU A 320 5.83 2.89 -11.65
C GLU A 320 5.09 4.06 -12.28
N ASP A 321 5.68 5.26 -12.29
CA ASP A 321 5.05 6.43 -12.90
C ASP A 321 4.98 6.30 -14.42
N LEU A 322 6.01 5.73 -15.06
CA LEU A 322 5.99 5.50 -16.50
C LEU A 322 4.90 4.50 -16.90
N GLN A 323 4.73 3.43 -16.14
CA GLN A 323 3.65 2.46 -16.34
C GLN A 323 2.27 3.07 -16.10
N ARG A 324 2.11 3.95 -15.10
CA ARG A 324 0.87 4.70 -14.88
C ARG A 324 0.57 5.63 -16.05
N VAL A 325 1.56 6.38 -16.54
CA VAL A 325 1.36 7.26 -17.71
C VAL A 325 0.97 6.45 -18.93
N ALA A 326 1.61 5.29 -19.16
CA ALA A 326 1.25 4.37 -20.23
C ALA A 326 -0.22 3.92 -20.12
N ALA A 327 -0.65 3.46 -18.94
CA ALA A 327 -2.02 3.04 -18.68
C ALA A 327 -3.04 4.18 -18.83
N ALA A 328 -2.70 5.38 -18.38
CA ALA A 328 -3.56 6.55 -18.47
C ALA A 328 -3.77 7.02 -19.91
N THR A 329 -2.66 7.20 -20.63
CA THR A 329 -2.62 7.87 -21.93
C THR A 329 -2.84 6.91 -23.10
N GLY A 330 -2.82 5.61 -22.85
CA GLY A 330 -2.86 4.56 -23.87
C GLY A 330 -1.52 4.32 -24.58
N GLY A 331 -0.47 5.06 -24.21
CA GLY A 331 0.87 4.92 -24.81
C GLY A 331 1.57 3.63 -24.39
N THR A 332 2.48 3.14 -25.22
CA THR A 332 3.31 1.97 -24.89
C THR A 332 4.77 2.39 -24.67
N VAL A 333 5.40 1.82 -23.65
CA VAL A 333 6.81 2.12 -23.34
C VAL A 333 7.71 1.46 -24.39
N GLN A 334 8.47 2.27 -25.11
CA GLN A 334 9.38 1.80 -26.15
C GLN A 334 10.81 1.67 -25.63
N THR A 335 11.45 0.55 -25.95
CA THR A 335 12.88 0.32 -25.69
C THR A 335 13.76 0.73 -26.86
N THR A 336 13.18 1.12 -27.99
CA THR A 336 13.90 1.51 -29.21
C THR A 336 13.18 2.69 -29.86
N ILE A 337 13.93 3.65 -30.43
CA ILE A 337 13.36 4.82 -31.12
C ILE A 337 13.10 4.52 -32.61
N ASN A 338 13.70 3.47 -33.15
CA ASN A 338 13.45 3.05 -34.52
C ASN A 338 12.02 2.52 -34.65
N ASN A 339 11.28 3.00 -35.66
CA ASN A 339 9.88 2.64 -35.95
C ASN A 339 8.88 3.03 -34.85
N VAL A 340 9.00 4.23 -34.27
CA VAL A 340 7.90 4.80 -33.47
C VAL A 340 6.72 5.07 -34.40
N ILE A 341 5.65 4.30 -34.25
CA ILE A 341 4.38 4.47 -34.95
C ILE A 341 3.43 5.34 -34.13
N ASP A 342 2.47 5.97 -34.80
CA ASP A 342 1.48 6.83 -34.14
C ASP A 342 0.61 6.09 -33.09
N GLU A 343 0.41 4.77 -33.25
CA GLU A 343 -0.35 3.94 -32.29
C GLU A 343 0.35 3.75 -30.94
N VAL A 344 1.67 3.93 -30.91
CA VAL A 344 2.48 3.78 -29.70
C VAL A 344 2.40 5.04 -28.82
N LEU A 345 2.07 6.18 -29.43
CA LEU A 345 2.03 7.47 -28.75
C LEU A 345 0.76 7.58 -27.92
N GLY A 346 0.94 7.98 -26.66
CA GLY A 346 -0.17 8.31 -25.78
C GLY A 346 -0.75 9.68 -26.09
N THR A 347 -1.97 9.94 -25.61
CA THR A 347 -2.58 11.28 -25.66
C THR A 347 -3.26 11.61 -24.32
N CYS A 348 -3.37 12.91 -24.02
CA CYS A 348 -4.15 13.43 -22.90
C CYS A 348 -4.78 14.77 -23.28
N GLU A 349 -5.86 15.17 -22.64
CA GLU A 349 -6.53 16.43 -22.93
C GLU A 349 -5.65 17.64 -22.59
N ILE A 350 -5.08 17.66 -21.38
CA ILE A 350 -4.27 18.76 -20.88
C ILE A 350 -3.06 18.20 -20.13
N PHE A 351 -1.88 18.67 -20.52
CA PHE A 351 -0.68 18.54 -19.72
C PHE A 351 -0.33 19.90 -19.12
N GLU A 352 0.01 19.92 -17.84
CA GLU A 352 0.48 21.12 -17.16
C GLU A 352 1.58 20.83 -16.14
N GLU A 353 2.66 21.61 -16.17
CA GLU A 353 3.63 21.69 -15.08
C GLU A 353 3.18 22.79 -14.10
N LYS A 354 2.71 22.38 -12.92
CA LYS A 354 2.28 23.29 -11.85
C LYS A 354 3.24 23.22 -10.66
N GLN A 355 3.48 24.36 -10.04
CA GLN A 355 4.21 24.42 -8.78
C GLN A 355 3.27 24.04 -7.63
N VAL A 356 3.66 23.03 -6.86
CA VAL A 356 2.94 22.54 -5.68
C VAL A 356 3.92 22.59 -4.51
N GLY A 357 3.76 23.59 -3.64
CA GLY A 357 4.75 23.88 -2.59
C GLY A 357 6.07 24.38 -3.19
N ASN A 358 7.19 23.77 -2.78
CA ASN A 358 8.52 24.12 -3.28
C ASN A 358 8.92 23.34 -4.54
N GLU A 359 8.08 22.41 -4.99
CA GLU A 359 8.40 21.49 -6.08
C GLU A 359 7.45 21.70 -7.26
N ARG A 360 7.90 21.35 -8.47
CA ARG A 360 7.04 21.34 -9.66
C ARG A 360 6.54 19.93 -9.93
N PHE A 361 5.29 19.83 -10.33
CA PHE A 361 4.63 18.57 -10.66
C PHE A 361 4.14 18.62 -12.10
N ASN A 362 4.42 17.55 -12.83
CA ASN A 362 3.89 17.30 -14.15
C ASN A 362 2.55 16.58 -13.98
N ILE A 363 1.47 17.20 -14.45
CA ILE A 363 0.10 16.72 -14.27
C ILE A 363 -0.50 16.44 -15.64
N PHE A 364 -0.97 15.20 -15.81
CA PHE A 364 -1.69 14.73 -17.00
C PHE A 364 -3.17 14.62 -16.64
N ASN A 365 -3.99 15.48 -17.25
CA ASN A 365 -5.44 15.54 -17.05
C ASN A 365 -6.18 15.10 -18.32
N GLY A 366 -7.37 14.52 -18.12
CA GLY A 366 -8.28 14.16 -19.22
C GLY A 366 -7.69 13.06 -20.11
N CYS A 367 -7.19 11.99 -19.50
CA CYS A 367 -6.61 10.88 -20.24
C CYS A 367 -7.72 9.94 -20.77
N PRO A 368 -7.68 9.52 -22.05
CA PRO A 368 -8.78 8.82 -22.71
C PRO A 368 -9.05 7.41 -22.16
N SER A 369 -8.01 6.70 -21.69
CA SER A 369 -8.20 5.39 -21.06
C SER A 369 -8.71 5.50 -19.63
N GLY A 370 -8.46 6.62 -18.94
CA GLY A 370 -9.05 6.95 -17.63
C GLY A 370 -8.70 6.03 -16.46
N THR A 371 -7.94 4.96 -16.66
CA THR A 371 -7.75 3.85 -15.68
C THR A 371 -6.78 4.16 -14.53
N THR A 372 -6.39 5.41 -14.34
CA THR A 372 -5.42 5.79 -13.30
C THR A 372 -5.86 7.05 -12.59
N ALA A 373 -5.46 7.15 -11.33
CA ALA A 373 -5.73 8.30 -10.49
C ALA A 373 -4.50 8.61 -9.65
N THR A 374 -4.19 9.89 -9.46
CA THR A 374 -3.11 10.31 -8.56
C THR A 374 -3.62 11.27 -7.51
N ILE A 375 -3.41 10.92 -6.25
CA ILE A 375 -3.69 11.77 -5.10
C ILE A 375 -2.40 12.50 -4.74
N VAL A 376 -2.41 13.82 -4.84
CA VAL A 376 -1.31 14.67 -4.37
C VAL A 376 -1.61 15.09 -2.94
N LEU A 377 -0.83 14.58 -1.99
CA LEU A 377 -0.95 14.87 -0.57
C LEU A 377 -0.03 15.99 -0.13
N ARG A 378 -0.63 16.97 0.55
CA ARG A 378 0.04 18.08 1.20
C ARG A 378 -0.05 17.92 2.70
N GLY A 379 0.98 18.33 3.42
CA GLY A 379 0.98 18.32 4.88
C GLY A 379 2.16 19.10 5.45
N GLY A 380 2.05 19.51 6.71
CA GLY A 380 3.08 20.30 7.36
C GLY A 380 4.35 19.50 7.67
N ALA A 381 4.18 18.35 8.34
CA ALA A 381 5.27 17.49 8.78
C ALA A 381 5.30 16.17 8.00
N ASP A 382 6.49 15.67 7.67
CA ASP A 382 6.67 14.46 6.87
C ASP A 382 6.03 13.22 7.52
N GLN A 383 6.14 13.08 8.84
CA GLN A 383 5.52 11.96 9.57
C GLN A 383 3.99 11.95 9.42
N PHE A 384 3.37 13.13 9.38
CA PHE A 384 1.93 13.25 9.16
C PHE A 384 1.54 12.88 7.74
N ILE A 385 2.36 13.23 6.74
CA ILE A 385 2.11 12.87 5.34
C ILE A 385 2.25 11.35 5.15
N GLU A 386 3.25 10.72 5.79
CA GLU A 386 3.43 9.27 5.77
C GLU A 386 2.28 8.51 6.43
N GLU A 387 1.75 9.02 7.55
CA GLU A 387 0.55 8.44 8.17
C GLU A 387 -0.70 8.69 7.31
N ALA A 388 -0.82 9.86 6.67
CA ALA A 388 -1.94 10.14 5.76
C ALA A 388 -1.91 9.24 4.53
N GLU A 389 -0.74 8.98 3.95
CA GLU A 389 -0.55 8.03 2.84
C GLU A 389 -1.04 6.64 3.23
N ARG A 390 -0.59 6.12 4.38
CA ARG A 390 -1.05 4.82 4.92
C ARG A 390 -2.55 4.83 5.18
N SER A 391 -3.05 5.91 5.78
CA SER A 391 -4.48 6.08 6.08
C SER A 391 -5.36 5.97 4.83
N LEU A 392 -4.93 6.62 3.75
CA LEU A 392 -5.63 6.62 2.48
C LEU A 392 -5.48 5.31 1.73
N HIS A 393 -4.33 4.65 1.83
CA HIS A 393 -4.13 3.32 1.26
C HIS A 393 -5.16 2.32 1.79
N ASP A 394 -5.39 2.31 3.11
CA ASP A 394 -6.37 1.45 3.76
C ASP A 394 -7.81 1.81 3.34
N ALA A 395 -8.11 3.11 3.23
CA ALA A 395 -9.41 3.57 2.76
C ALA A 395 -9.68 3.17 1.30
N ILE A 396 -8.66 3.27 0.44
CA ILE A 396 -8.70 2.80 -0.95
C ILE A 396 -8.97 1.29 -0.99
N MET A 397 -8.28 0.51 -0.17
CA MET A 397 -8.50 -0.94 -0.08
C MET A 397 -9.94 -1.27 0.28
N ILE A 398 -10.51 -0.60 1.29
CA ILE A 398 -11.90 -0.82 1.73
C ILE A 398 -12.90 -0.45 0.65
N VAL A 399 -12.78 0.73 0.04
CA VAL A 399 -13.70 1.16 -1.02
C VAL A 399 -13.64 0.21 -2.21
N ARG A 400 -12.44 -0.23 -2.59
CA ARG A 400 -12.24 -1.24 -3.64
C ARG A 400 -12.91 -2.57 -3.28
N ARG A 401 -12.74 -3.05 -2.05
CA ARG A 401 -13.38 -4.29 -1.58
C ARG A 401 -14.91 -4.16 -1.54
N ALA A 402 -15.43 -3.02 -1.10
CA ALA A 402 -16.86 -2.71 -1.09
C ALA A 402 -17.45 -2.57 -2.51
N MET A 403 -16.63 -2.21 -3.51
CA MET A 403 -17.06 -2.24 -4.91
C MET A 403 -17.17 -3.66 -5.47
N LYS A 404 -16.31 -4.59 -5.03
CA LYS A 404 -16.37 -6.01 -5.43
C LYS A 404 -17.47 -6.76 -4.70
N ASN A 405 -17.56 -6.59 -3.39
CA ASN A 405 -18.54 -7.23 -2.53
C ASN A 405 -19.54 -6.18 -2.07
N SER A 406 -20.76 -6.26 -2.60
CA SER A 406 -21.82 -5.28 -2.34
C SER A 406 -22.48 -5.43 -0.97
N THR A 407 -21.94 -6.21 -0.05
CA THR A 407 -22.54 -6.45 1.27
C THR A 407 -21.79 -5.72 2.36
N VAL A 408 -22.53 -5.06 3.25
CA VAL A 408 -21.98 -4.32 4.39
C VAL A 408 -22.70 -4.68 5.68
N VAL A 409 -21.96 -4.59 6.78
CA VAL A 409 -22.42 -4.88 8.13
C VAL A 409 -22.22 -3.66 9.03
N ALA A 410 -22.90 -3.64 10.18
CA ALA A 410 -22.73 -2.57 11.15
C ALA A 410 -21.33 -2.63 11.80
N GLY A 411 -20.70 -1.47 12.01
CA GLY A 411 -19.40 -1.36 12.69
C GLY A 411 -19.52 -1.02 14.17
N GLY A 412 -18.39 -0.68 14.80
CA GLY A 412 -18.33 -0.15 16.16
C GLY A 412 -18.81 -1.12 17.24
N GLY A 413 -18.45 -2.40 17.12
CA GLY A 413 -18.79 -3.44 18.09
C GLY A 413 -20.24 -3.93 18.05
N ALA A 414 -21.11 -3.35 17.21
CA ALA A 414 -22.52 -3.75 17.10
C ALA A 414 -22.68 -5.20 16.63
N ILE A 415 -21.91 -5.61 15.63
CA ILE A 415 -21.91 -6.99 15.12
C ILE A 415 -21.31 -7.94 16.14
N ASP A 416 -20.21 -7.56 16.80
CA ASP A 416 -19.58 -8.38 17.83
C ASP A 416 -20.53 -8.67 19.00
N MET A 417 -21.33 -7.68 19.43
CA MET A 417 -22.36 -7.87 20.46
C MET A 417 -23.51 -8.75 20.01
N GLU A 418 -23.98 -8.59 18.77
CA GLU A 418 -25.08 -9.39 18.27
C GLU A 418 -24.66 -10.86 18.10
N ILE A 419 -23.43 -11.10 17.65
CA ILE A 419 -22.85 -12.45 17.60
C ILE A 419 -22.66 -13.01 19.01
N SER A 420 -22.14 -12.23 19.97
CA SER A 420 -21.95 -12.71 21.35
C SER A 420 -23.29 -13.12 21.98
N ARG A 421 -24.35 -12.32 21.76
CA ARG A 421 -25.73 -12.62 22.19
C ARG A 421 -26.24 -13.91 21.55
N TYR A 422 -26.09 -14.05 20.23
CA TYR A 422 -26.51 -15.23 19.49
C TYR A 422 -25.79 -16.50 19.96
N LEU A 423 -24.46 -16.44 20.12
CA LEU A 423 -23.66 -17.57 20.58
C LEU A 423 -24.01 -17.97 22.02
N ARG A 424 -24.30 -17.02 22.91
CA ARG A 424 -24.78 -17.31 24.28
C ARG A 424 -26.14 -18.00 24.29
N GLN A 425 -27.04 -17.63 23.38
CA GLN A 425 -28.33 -18.31 23.24
C GLN A 425 -28.13 -19.74 22.70
N HIS A 426 -27.29 -19.91 21.68
CA HIS A 426 -26.96 -21.21 21.12
C HIS A 426 -26.22 -22.11 22.14
N ALA A 427 -25.36 -21.55 22.99
CA ALA A 427 -24.68 -22.30 24.03
C ALA A 427 -25.68 -22.95 25.00
N ARG A 428 -26.84 -22.32 25.28
CA ARG A 428 -27.88 -22.90 26.16
C ARG A 428 -28.56 -24.13 25.58
N THR A 429 -28.53 -24.33 24.25
CA THR A 429 -29.09 -25.52 23.61
C THR A 429 -28.13 -26.70 23.60
N ILE A 430 -26.85 -26.47 23.89
CA ILE A 430 -25.80 -27.49 23.90
C ILE A 430 -25.60 -28.00 25.33
N ALA A 431 -25.67 -29.31 25.51
CA ALA A 431 -25.33 -29.95 26.78
C ALA A 431 -23.81 -30.25 26.87
N GLY A 432 -23.24 -30.11 28.07
CA GLY A 432 -21.88 -30.53 28.38
C GLY A 432 -20.82 -29.41 28.30
N LYS A 433 -19.55 -29.80 28.33
CA LYS A 433 -18.41 -28.86 28.45
C LYS A 433 -18.32 -27.83 27.32
N SER A 434 -18.76 -28.20 26.12
CA SER A 434 -18.80 -27.32 24.95
C SER A 434 -19.61 -26.04 25.19
N GLN A 435 -20.63 -26.08 26.05
CA GLN A 435 -21.41 -24.91 26.45
C GLN A 435 -20.53 -23.81 27.06
N LEU A 436 -19.62 -24.19 27.96
CA LEU A 436 -18.73 -23.24 28.64
C LEU A 436 -17.72 -22.63 27.66
N PHE A 437 -17.23 -23.44 26.71
CA PHE A 437 -16.28 -22.98 25.69
C PHE A 437 -16.92 -22.03 24.68
N ILE A 438 -18.15 -22.27 24.27
CA ILE A 438 -18.88 -21.34 23.38
C ILE A 438 -19.21 -20.04 24.10
N ASN A 439 -19.55 -20.10 25.39
CA ASN A 439 -19.75 -18.90 26.21
C ASN A 439 -18.47 -18.08 26.37
N SER A 440 -17.30 -18.71 26.51
CA SER A 440 -16.02 -18.00 26.58
C SER A 440 -15.64 -17.37 25.25
N TYR A 441 -15.90 -18.05 24.13
CA TYR A 441 -15.76 -17.46 22.79
C TYR A 441 -16.66 -16.23 22.62
N ALA A 442 -17.93 -16.33 23.02
CA ALA A 442 -18.87 -15.21 22.97
C ALA A 442 -18.41 -14.03 23.83
N LYS A 443 -17.87 -14.30 25.02
CA LYS A 443 -17.31 -13.27 25.91
C LYS A 443 -16.06 -12.60 25.32
N ALA A 444 -15.19 -13.36 24.65
CA ALA A 444 -14.00 -12.80 24.02
C ALA A 444 -14.33 -11.79 22.90
N LEU A 445 -15.45 -11.97 22.18
CA LEU A 445 -15.92 -10.97 21.19
C LEU A 445 -16.26 -9.62 21.83
N GLU A 446 -16.54 -9.59 23.13
CA GLU A 446 -16.90 -8.35 23.84
C GLU A 446 -15.71 -7.41 24.08
N VAL A 447 -14.48 -7.83 23.75
CA VAL A 447 -13.26 -7.00 23.90
C VAL A 447 -13.19 -5.81 22.94
N ILE A 448 -13.97 -5.82 21.86
CA ILE A 448 -13.99 -4.76 20.86
C ILE A 448 -14.77 -3.52 21.34
N ASN A 449 -15.56 -3.65 22.42
CA ASN A 449 -16.37 -2.57 22.99
C ASN A 449 -15.73 -1.89 24.19
#